data_AF-A0ABD0QEA1-F1
#
_entry.id   AF-A0ABD0QEA1-F1
#
_cell.length_a   1.000
_cell.length_b   1.000
_cell.length_c   1.000
_cell.angle_alpha   90.00
_cell.angle_beta   90.00
_cell.angle_gamma   90.00
#
_symmetry.space_group_name_H-M   'P 1'
#
loop_
_entity.id
_entity.type
_entity.pdbx_description
1 polymer ?
#
loop_
_entity_poly.entity_id
_entity_poly.type
_entity_poly.pdbx_seq_one_letter_code
_entity_poly.pdbx_strand_id
1 'polypeptide(L)'
;LAIEDLQAHDFGKVGEVIVTKDDTMLLKGRGDPAAIEKRVNEIAEQLENTNSDYEKEKLNERLAKLSDGVAVIKVGGTSDVEVNEKKDRVTDALNATRAAVEEGIVLGGGCALLRCIPALDNIKPANDDQKIGIDIIRRALRIPAMTIAKNAGVEGSLVVEKILQSAPEIGYDALNGEYVNMVERGIIDPTK
;
A
#
# COMPACT_ATOMS: atom_id res chain seq x y z
N LEU A 1 34.18 1.60 -25.74
CA LEU A 1 35.20 1.91 -24.72
C LEU A 1 35.49 0.63 -23.97
N ALA A 2 36.77 0.23 -23.85
CA ALA A 2 37.13 -0.80 -22.89
C ALA A 2 36.89 -0.24 -21.48
N ILE A 3 36.59 -1.10 -20.50
CA ILE A 3 36.37 -0.66 -19.10
C ILE A 3 37.63 0.05 -18.56
N GLU A 4 38.80 -0.30 -19.09
CA GLU A 4 40.11 0.25 -18.75
C GLU A 4 40.30 1.72 -19.16
N ASP A 5 39.55 2.20 -20.16
CA ASP A 5 39.67 3.56 -20.72
C ASP A 5 38.67 4.56 -20.13
N LEU A 6 37.86 4.14 -19.14
CA LEU A 6 36.78 4.97 -18.58
C LEU A 6 37.32 6.15 -17.78
N GLN A 7 36.75 7.32 -18.03
CA GLN A 7 37.04 8.55 -17.31
C GLN A 7 35.85 8.95 -16.43
N ALA A 8 36.10 9.84 -15.46
CA ALA A 8 35.07 10.28 -14.51
C ALA A 8 33.82 10.92 -15.17
N HIS A 9 33.94 11.40 -16.41
CA HIS A 9 32.83 11.97 -17.17
C HIS A 9 31.94 10.92 -17.85
N ASP A 10 32.42 9.69 -18.02
CA ASP A 10 31.64 8.57 -18.59
C ASP A 10 30.62 8.01 -17.57
N PHE A 11 30.81 8.30 -16.29
CA PHE A 11 29.91 7.88 -15.22
C PHE A 11 28.72 8.83 -15.04
N GLY A 12 27.52 8.25 -14.93
CA GLY A 12 26.31 8.98 -14.56
C GLY A 12 26.38 9.51 -13.12
N LYS A 13 25.72 10.65 -12.88
CA LYS A 13 25.62 11.28 -11.54
C LYS A 13 24.17 11.31 -11.08
N VAL A 14 23.94 10.87 -9.85
CA VAL A 14 22.63 10.84 -9.18
C VAL A 14 22.77 11.43 -7.79
N GLY A 15 21.70 12.03 -7.26
CA GLY A 15 21.72 12.67 -5.94
C GLY A 15 21.56 11.67 -4.80
N GLU A 16 20.75 10.64 -4.98
CA GLU A 16 20.45 9.65 -3.95
C GLU A 16 20.13 8.30 -4.61
N VAL A 17 20.54 7.21 -3.96
CA VAL A 17 20.36 5.83 -4.44
C VAL A 17 19.82 5.00 -3.29
N ILE A 18 18.72 4.28 -3.54
CA ILE A 18 18.11 3.35 -2.59
C ILE A 18 18.10 1.97 -3.23
N VAL A 19 18.70 0.99 -2.56
CA VAL A 19 18.78 -0.39 -3.02
C VAL A 19 18.10 -1.28 -1.99
N THR A 20 17.09 -2.03 -2.42
CA THR A 20 16.43 -3.07 -1.63
C THR A 20 16.82 -4.45 -2.19
N LYS A 21 16.27 -5.53 -1.63
CA LYS A 21 16.53 -6.89 -2.13
C LYS A 21 16.05 -7.07 -3.58
N ASP A 22 14.92 -6.45 -3.91
CA ASP A 22 14.21 -6.68 -5.17
C ASP A 22 14.29 -5.49 -6.13
N ASP A 23 14.55 -4.26 -5.61
CA ASP A 23 14.49 -3.02 -6.39
C ASP A 23 15.71 -2.11 -6.21
N THR A 24 15.96 -1.27 -7.22
CA THR A 24 16.94 -0.17 -7.15
C THR A 24 16.31 1.11 -7.66
N MET A 25 16.34 2.17 -6.83
CA MET A 25 15.82 3.49 -7.16
C MET A 25 16.97 4.50 -7.26
N LEU A 26 17.02 5.23 -8.37
CA LEU A 26 17.97 6.30 -8.63
C LEU A 26 17.23 7.64 -8.64
N LEU A 27 17.58 8.52 -7.70
CA LEU A 27 16.88 9.79 -7.47
C LEU A 27 17.76 10.98 -7.87
N LYS A 28 17.12 12.02 -8.43
CA LYS A 28 17.77 13.29 -8.81
C LYS A 28 18.98 13.09 -9.75
N GLY A 29 18.75 12.43 -10.88
CA GLY A 29 19.75 12.32 -11.94
C GLY A 29 20.19 13.70 -12.46
N ARG A 30 21.48 13.86 -12.76
CA ARG A 30 22.05 15.09 -13.35
C ARG A 30 22.29 14.95 -14.85
N GLY A 31 21.36 14.29 -15.55
CA GLY A 31 21.38 14.19 -17.00
C GLY A 31 21.03 15.53 -17.65
N ASP A 32 21.44 15.70 -18.91
CA ASP A 32 21.03 16.85 -19.72
C ASP A 32 19.51 16.77 -20.00
N PRO A 33 18.71 17.77 -19.57
CA PRO A 33 17.26 17.78 -19.82
C PRO A 33 16.89 17.63 -21.29
N ALA A 34 17.66 18.23 -22.21
CA ALA A 34 17.38 18.15 -23.64
C ALA A 34 17.58 16.73 -24.19
N ALA A 35 18.60 16.02 -23.70
CA ALA A 35 18.85 14.63 -24.06
C ALA A 35 17.76 13.69 -23.51
N ILE A 36 17.27 13.95 -22.30
CA ILE A 36 16.17 13.18 -21.69
C ILE A 36 14.87 13.40 -22.47
N GLU A 37 14.52 14.66 -22.77
CA GLU A 37 13.32 15.00 -23.54
C GLU A 37 13.35 14.37 -24.93
N LYS A 38 14.50 14.45 -25.62
CA LYS A 38 14.70 13.75 -26.89
C LYS A 38 14.44 12.26 -26.75
N ARG A 39 14.94 11.63 -25.67
CA ARG A 39 14.75 10.20 -25.43
C ARG A 39 13.30 9.83 -25.13
N VAL A 40 12.58 10.68 -24.40
CA VAL A 40 11.14 10.53 -24.14
C VAL A 40 10.36 10.54 -25.46
N ASN A 41 10.65 11.50 -26.34
CA ASN A 41 10.02 11.60 -27.65
C ASN A 41 10.33 10.39 -28.55
N GLU A 42 11.58 9.92 -28.58
CA GLU A 42 11.95 8.69 -29.30
C GLU A 42 11.15 7.47 -28.83
N ILE A 43 10.91 7.33 -27.53
CA ILE A 43 10.13 6.21 -26.97
C ILE A 43 8.65 6.36 -27.30
N ALA A 44 8.11 7.59 -27.27
CA ALA A 44 6.74 7.87 -27.67
C ALA A 44 6.48 7.52 -29.15
N GLU A 45 7.39 7.90 -30.05
CA GLU A 45 7.32 7.52 -31.47
C GLU A 45 7.40 6.00 -31.67
N GLN A 46 8.25 5.31 -30.91
CA GLN A 46 8.34 3.84 -30.95
C GLN A 46 7.04 3.18 -30.50
N LEU A 47 6.34 3.79 -29.54
CA LEU A 47 5.07 3.28 -29.01
C LEU A 47 3.94 3.37 -30.03
N GLU A 48 3.92 4.43 -30.85
CA GLU A 48 2.94 4.58 -31.95
C GLU A 48 3.18 3.59 -33.09
N ASN A 49 4.44 3.22 -33.32
CA ASN A 49 4.84 2.35 -34.44
C ASN A 49 4.80 0.85 -34.11
N THR A 50 4.67 0.45 -32.83
CA THR A 50 4.56 -0.97 -32.46
C THR A 50 3.11 -1.45 -32.48
N ASN A 51 2.91 -2.69 -32.95
CA ASN A 51 1.62 -3.38 -32.93
C ASN A 51 1.59 -4.52 -31.91
N SER A 52 2.68 -4.72 -31.15
CA SER A 52 2.78 -5.76 -30.13
C SER A 52 2.34 -5.20 -28.77
N ASP A 53 1.32 -5.81 -28.16
CA ASP A 53 0.81 -5.38 -26.85
C ASP A 53 1.89 -5.49 -25.76
N TYR A 54 2.75 -6.52 -25.84
CA TYR A 54 3.89 -6.69 -24.94
C TYR A 54 4.91 -5.55 -25.06
N GLU A 55 5.22 -5.13 -26.29
CA GLU A 55 6.16 -4.01 -26.50
C GLU A 55 5.55 -2.67 -26.08
N LYS A 56 4.25 -2.47 -26.32
CA LYS A 56 3.53 -1.28 -25.83
C LYS A 56 3.61 -1.17 -24.32
N GLU A 57 3.36 -2.27 -23.60
CA GLU A 57 3.45 -2.30 -22.14
C GLU A 57 4.86 -1.91 -21.67
N LYS A 58 5.91 -2.51 -22.24
CA LYS A 58 7.29 -2.23 -21.85
C LYS A 58 7.77 -0.83 -22.23
N LEU A 59 7.33 -0.30 -23.36
CA LEU A 59 7.64 1.07 -23.76
C LEU A 59 6.90 2.08 -22.86
N ASN A 60 5.65 1.81 -22.48
CA ASN A 60 4.91 2.62 -21.51
C ASN A 60 5.59 2.65 -20.14
N GLU A 61 6.05 1.50 -19.63
CA GLU A 61 6.80 1.45 -18.36
C GLU A 61 8.06 2.34 -18.40
N ARG A 62 8.79 2.29 -19.51
CA ARG A 62 10.01 3.10 -19.69
C ARG A 62 9.68 4.58 -19.83
N LEU A 63 8.63 4.91 -20.58
CA LEU A 63 8.15 6.27 -20.77
C LEU A 63 7.73 6.89 -19.44
N ALA A 64 6.93 6.17 -18.65
CA ALA A 64 6.52 6.60 -17.31
C ALA A 64 7.74 6.83 -16.41
N LYS A 65 8.69 5.89 -16.36
CA LYS A 65 9.91 6.02 -15.53
C LYS A 65 10.80 7.20 -15.93
N LEU A 66 10.77 7.64 -17.18
CA LEU A 66 11.54 8.80 -17.67
C LEU A 66 10.77 10.12 -17.60
N SER A 67 9.45 10.09 -17.76
CA SER A 67 8.60 11.28 -17.93
C SER A 67 7.91 11.72 -16.64
N ASP A 68 7.43 10.78 -15.81
CA ASP A 68 6.65 11.10 -14.61
C ASP A 68 7.50 11.57 -13.42
N GLY A 69 8.81 11.70 -13.62
CA GLY A 69 9.72 12.18 -12.59
C GLY A 69 9.67 11.35 -11.31
N VAL A 70 10.22 11.88 -10.25
CA VAL A 70 10.13 11.27 -8.92
C VAL A 70 9.71 12.34 -7.92
N ALA A 71 8.56 12.13 -7.28
CA ALA A 71 8.12 12.96 -6.18
C ALA A 71 8.95 12.65 -4.93
N VAL A 72 9.57 13.67 -4.34
CA VAL A 72 10.36 13.52 -3.10
C VAL A 72 9.60 14.18 -1.96
N ILE A 73 9.17 13.37 -0.98
CA ILE A 73 8.51 13.86 0.24
C ILE A 73 9.58 14.15 1.28
N LYS A 74 9.74 15.43 1.65
CA LYS A 74 10.64 15.85 2.72
C LYS A 74 9.87 15.93 4.03
N VAL A 75 10.12 14.99 4.93
CA VAL A 75 9.49 14.96 6.26
C VAL A 75 10.27 15.86 7.21
N GLY A 76 9.61 16.87 7.76
CA GLY A 76 10.19 17.82 8.72
C GLY A 76 9.75 17.56 10.16
N GLY A 77 10.55 18.02 11.12
CA GLY A 77 10.31 17.88 12.55
C GLY A 77 11.28 18.72 13.36
N THR A 78 11.00 18.84 14.66
CA THR A 78 11.81 19.62 15.60
C THR A 78 12.98 18.83 16.18
N SER A 79 12.91 17.50 16.11
CA SER A 79 13.97 16.58 16.57
C SER A 79 14.10 15.39 15.61
N ASP A 80 15.26 14.75 15.58
CA ASP A 80 15.52 13.58 14.73
C ASP A 80 14.56 12.43 15.04
N VAL A 81 14.19 12.26 16.32
CA VAL A 81 13.23 11.24 16.75
C VAL A 81 11.84 11.50 16.15
N GLU A 82 11.37 12.75 16.17
CA GLU A 82 10.09 13.13 15.59
C GLU A 82 10.10 12.98 14.06
N VAL A 83 11.21 13.35 13.40
CA VAL A 83 11.35 13.20 11.94
C VAL A 83 11.28 11.73 11.56
N ASN A 84 11.97 10.84 12.29
CA ASN A 84 11.97 9.42 12.00
C ASN A 84 10.58 8.79 12.22
N GLU A 85 9.89 9.10 13.31
CA GLU A 85 8.53 8.61 13.56
C GLU A 85 7.54 9.06 12.46
N LYS A 86 7.60 10.34 12.07
CA LYS A 86 6.77 10.83 10.96
C LYS A 86 7.14 10.20 9.63
N LYS A 87 8.42 9.95 9.40
CA LYS A 87 8.91 9.32 8.17
C LYS A 87 8.37 7.89 8.05
N ASP A 88 8.37 7.14 9.15
CA ASP A 88 7.82 5.78 9.19
C ASP A 88 6.32 5.82 8.87
N ARG A 89 5.55 6.70 9.53
CA ARG A 89 4.11 6.88 9.23
C ARG A 89 3.81 7.28 7.78
N VAL A 90 4.63 8.16 7.19
CA VAL A 90 4.49 8.56 5.78
C VAL A 90 4.78 7.38 4.85
N THR A 91 5.77 6.57 5.21
CA THR A 91 6.12 5.38 4.42
C THR A 91 5.01 4.33 4.48
N ASP A 92 4.43 4.10 5.67
CA ASP A 92 3.29 3.20 5.85
C ASP A 92 2.07 3.68 5.05
N ALA A 93 1.75 4.97 5.11
CA ALA A 93 0.65 5.55 4.34
C ALA A 93 0.88 5.45 2.81
N LEU A 94 2.13 5.64 2.35
CA LEU A 94 2.47 5.47 0.94
C LEU A 94 2.28 4.03 0.47
N ASN A 95 2.68 3.07 1.29
CA ASN A 95 2.51 1.65 0.95
C ASN A 95 1.03 1.24 0.97
N ALA A 96 0.27 1.71 1.97
CA ALA A 96 -1.17 1.46 2.07
C ALA A 96 -1.93 2.05 0.88
N THR A 97 -1.63 3.29 0.48
CA THR A 97 -2.29 3.93 -0.68
C THR A 97 -1.95 3.24 -2.00
N ARG A 98 -0.72 2.75 -2.18
CA ARG A 98 -0.35 1.91 -3.33
C ARG A 98 -1.16 0.61 -3.35
N ALA A 99 -1.22 -0.10 -2.22
CA ALA A 99 -2.01 -1.33 -2.12
C ALA A 99 -3.50 -1.09 -2.40
N ALA A 100 -4.06 0.02 -1.93
CA ALA A 100 -5.45 0.39 -2.18
C ALA A 100 -5.74 0.65 -3.66
N VAL A 101 -4.78 1.23 -4.40
CA VAL A 101 -4.91 1.45 -5.85
C VAL A 101 -4.83 0.15 -6.63
N GLU A 102 -4.01 -0.80 -6.19
CA GLU A 102 -3.83 -2.10 -6.84
C GLU A 102 -5.00 -3.06 -6.62
N GLU A 103 -5.43 -3.24 -5.37
CA GLU A 103 -6.35 -4.32 -4.95
C GLU A 103 -7.68 -3.81 -4.36
N GLY A 104 -7.88 -2.48 -4.37
CA GLY A 104 -9.07 -1.85 -3.83
C GLY A 104 -9.05 -1.68 -2.30
N ILE A 105 -10.22 -1.30 -1.77
CA ILE A 105 -10.42 -0.94 -0.36
C ILE A 105 -11.55 -1.74 0.25
N VAL A 106 -11.45 -1.98 1.56
CA VAL A 106 -12.45 -2.65 2.39
C VAL A 106 -12.74 -1.84 3.65
N LEU A 107 -13.75 -2.24 4.42
CA LEU A 107 -14.13 -1.59 5.67
C LEU A 107 -13.01 -1.73 6.70
N GLY A 108 -12.52 -0.59 7.22
CA GLY A 108 -11.41 -0.58 8.16
C GLY A 108 -11.79 -0.99 9.59
N GLY A 109 -10.85 -0.79 10.52
CA GLY A 109 -11.11 -0.97 11.96
C GLY A 109 -11.41 -2.42 12.35
N GLY A 110 -10.95 -3.39 11.55
CA GLY A 110 -11.23 -4.81 11.73
C GLY A 110 -12.63 -5.25 11.29
N CYS A 111 -13.45 -4.34 10.73
CA CYS A 111 -14.80 -4.68 10.28
C CYS A 111 -14.78 -5.65 9.10
N ALA A 112 -13.86 -5.49 8.14
CA ALA A 112 -13.71 -6.42 7.02
C ALA A 112 -13.62 -7.89 7.49
N LEU A 113 -12.78 -8.17 8.48
CA LEU A 113 -12.59 -9.51 9.03
C LEU A 113 -13.83 -10.04 9.76
N LEU A 114 -14.53 -9.18 10.50
CA LEU A 114 -15.79 -9.54 11.16
C LEU A 114 -16.87 -9.93 10.14
N ARG A 115 -16.95 -9.22 9.01
CA ARG A 115 -17.91 -9.51 7.93
C ARG A 115 -17.60 -10.81 7.19
N CYS A 116 -16.39 -11.35 7.31
CA CYS A 116 -16.02 -12.65 6.76
C CYS A 116 -16.46 -13.84 7.64
N ILE A 117 -16.86 -13.61 8.90
CA ILE A 117 -17.25 -14.71 9.82
C ILE A 117 -18.38 -15.59 9.26
N PRO A 118 -19.48 -15.06 8.70
CA PRO A 118 -20.54 -15.89 8.13
C PRO A 118 -20.07 -16.80 6.98
N ALA A 119 -18.99 -16.44 6.29
CA ALA A 119 -18.42 -17.30 5.25
C ALA A 119 -17.85 -18.61 5.84
N LEU A 120 -17.36 -18.58 7.08
CA LEU A 120 -16.85 -19.78 7.77
C LEU A 120 -17.96 -20.78 8.10
N ASP A 121 -19.21 -20.33 8.23
CA ASP A 121 -20.35 -21.21 8.55
C ASP A 121 -20.75 -22.09 7.35
N ASN A 122 -20.33 -21.70 6.14
CA ASN A 122 -20.53 -22.49 4.92
C ASN A 122 -19.44 -23.55 4.71
N ILE A 123 -18.37 -23.56 5.51
CA ILE A 123 -17.29 -24.53 5.39
C ILE A 123 -17.69 -25.82 6.10
N LYS A 124 -17.75 -26.93 5.35
CA LYS A 124 -18.03 -28.26 5.90
C LYS A 124 -16.72 -28.93 6.33
N PRO A 125 -16.47 -29.11 7.64
CA PRO A 125 -15.26 -29.78 8.10
C PRO A 125 -15.31 -31.28 7.76
N ALA A 126 -14.18 -31.85 7.34
CA ALA A 126 -14.07 -33.28 7.06
C ALA A 126 -13.90 -34.12 8.34
N ASN A 127 -13.39 -33.53 9.42
CA ASN A 127 -13.18 -34.17 10.71
C ASN A 127 -13.25 -33.12 11.85
N ASP A 128 -13.21 -33.60 13.10
CA ASP A 128 -13.30 -32.74 14.29
C ASP A 128 -12.10 -31.77 14.41
N ASP A 129 -10.91 -32.19 13.97
CA ASP A 129 -9.72 -31.33 13.99
C ASP A 129 -9.88 -30.10 13.07
N GLN A 130 -10.44 -30.29 11.87
CA GLN A 130 -10.76 -29.19 10.97
C GLN A 130 -11.83 -28.27 11.55
N LYS A 131 -12.83 -28.82 12.25
CA LYS A 131 -13.85 -28.03 12.95
C LYS A 131 -13.22 -27.13 14.02
N ILE A 132 -12.31 -27.68 14.82
CA ILE A 132 -11.53 -26.91 15.81
C ILE A 132 -10.72 -25.81 15.12
N GLY A 133 -10.09 -26.12 13.98
CA GLY A 133 -9.36 -25.13 13.17
C GLY A 133 -10.23 -23.96 12.71
N ILE A 134 -11.43 -24.24 12.21
CA ILE A 134 -12.40 -23.20 11.81
C ILE A 134 -12.80 -22.34 13.01
N ASP A 135 -13.04 -22.96 14.17
CA ASP A 135 -13.38 -22.24 15.40
C ASP A 135 -12.24 -21.33 15.90
N ILE A 136 -10.98 -21.73 15.72
CA ILE A 136 -9.81 -20.90 16.02
C ILE A 136 -9.79 -19.66 15.13
N ILE A 137 -9.97 -19.83 13.82
CA ILE A 137 -10.02 -18.70 12.87
C ILE A 137 -11.19 -17.78 13.21
N ARG A 138 -12.38 -18.33 13.51
CA ARG A 138 -13.55 -17.54 13.91
C ARG A 138 -13.27 -16.65 15.12
N ARG A 139 -12.50 -17.13 16.10
CA ARG A 139 -12.06 -16.33 17.25
C ARG A 139 -11.01 -15.29 16.84
N ALA A 140 -10.05 -15.66 16.01
CA ALA A 140 -8.97 -14.78 15.55
C ALA A 140 -9.50 -13.56 14.78
N LEU A 141 -10.50 -13.73 13.91
CA LEU A 141 -11.10 -12.64 13.11
C LEU A 141 -11.71 -11.52 13.97
N ARG A 142 -12.03 -11.79 15.24
CA ARG A 142 -12.59 -10.81 16.17
C ARG A 142 -11.53 -9.95 16.87
N ILE A 143 -10.29 -10.41 16.90
CA ILE A 143 -9.21 -9.81 17.70
C ILE A 143 -8.86 -8.38 17.27
N PRO A 144 -8.76 -8.02 15.98
CA PRO A 144 -8.36 -6.68 15.58
C PRO A 144 -9.33 -5.59 16.07
N ALA A 145 -10.62 -5.74 15.80
CA ALA A 145 -11.65 -4.81 16.26
C ALA A 145 -11.71 -4.73 17.80
N MET A 146 -11.60 -5.88 18.49
CA MET A 146 -11.59 -5.93 19.96
C MET A 146 -10.37 -5.22 20.55
N THR A 147 -9.21 -5.33 19.91
CA THR A 147 -7.97 -4.68 20.36
C THR A 147 -8.03 -3.18 20.16
N ILE A 148 -8.54 -2.72 19.02
CA ILE A 148 -8.76 -1.29 18.74
C ILE A 148 -9.72 -0.70 19.79
N ALA A 149 -10.85 -1.36 20.04
CA ALA A 149 -11.83 -0.95 21.05
C ALA A 149 -11.23 -0.93 22.47
N LYS A 150 -10.43 -1.93 22.83
CA LYS A 150 -9.74 -1.99 24.13
C LYS A 150 -8.73 -0.86 24.29
N ASN A 151 -7.98 -0.53 23.23
CA ASN A 151 -7.03 0.61 23.24
C ASN A 151 -7.75 1.96 23.37
N ALA A 152 -9.01 2.05 22.91
CA ALA A 152 -9.89 3.20 23.15
C ALA A 152 -10.54 3.20 24.55
N GLY A 153 -10.26 2.21 25.40
CA GLY A 153 -10.75 2.14 26.79
C GLY A 153 -12.17 1.60 26.95
N VAL A 154 -12.76 1.01 25.91
CA VAL A 154 -14.11 0.43 25.95
C VAL A 154 -14.10 -1.10 25.90
N GLU A 155 -15.22 -1.72 26.29
CA GLU A 155 -15.37 -3.18 26.31
C GLU A 155 -15.42 -3.74 24.88
N GLY A 156 -14.30 -4.27 24.40
CA GLY A 156 -14.15 -4.70 23.00
C GLY A 156 -15.10 -5.83 22.59
N SER A 157 -15.46 -6.73 23.51
CA SER A 157 -16.43 -7.80 23.23
C SER A 157 -17.81 -7.23 22.88
N LEU A 158 -18.25 -6.20 23.60
CA LEU A 158 -19.53 -5.54 23.38
C LEU A 158 -19.54 -4.76 22.06
N VAL A 159 -18.42 -4.11 21.72
CA VAL A 159 -18.25 -3.41 20.44
C VAL A 159 -18.35 -4.39 19.27
N VAL A 160 -17.61 -5.50 19.32
CA VAL A 160 -17.63 -6.51 18.27
C VAL A 160 -19.03 -7.10 18.06
N GLU A 161 -19.72 -7.48 19.13
CA GLU A 161 -21.08 -8.02 19.03
C GLU A 161 -22.05 -6.99 18.43
N LYS A 162 -21.95 -5.73 18.82
CA LYS A 162 -22.79 -4.66 18.27
C LYS A 162 -22.50 -4.41 16.79
N ILE A 163 -21.24 -4.46 16.35
CA ILE A 163 -20.88 -4.40 14.93
C ILE A 163 -21.51 -5.57 14.17
N LEU A 164 -21.41 -6.80 14.70
CA LEU A 164 -21.97 -8.00 14.07
C LEU A 164 -23.50 -7.96 13.92
N GLN A 165 -24.21 -7.31 14.85
CA GLN A 165 -25.66 -7.12 14.80
C GLN A 165 -26.10 -5.94 13.91
N SER A 166 -25.19 -5.05 13.55
CA SER A 166 -25.46 -3.86 12.74
C SER A 166 -25.41 -4.17 11.24
N ALA A 167 -25.88 -3.23 10.42
CA ALA A 167 -25.78 -3.33 8.96
C ALA A 167 -24.32 -3.48 8.49
N PRO A 168 -24.07 -4.14 7.33
CA PRO A 168 -22.72 -4.46 6.86
C PRO A 168 -21.76 -3.27 6.82
N GLU A 169 -22.25 -2.10 6.42
CA GLU A 169 -21.54 -0.82 6.27
C GLU A 169 -21.22 -0.11 7.59
N ILE A 170 -21.90 -0.49 8.68
CA ILE A 170 -21.72 0.11 10.00
C ILE A 170 -20.56 -0.56 10.73
N GLY A 171 -19.66 0.26 11.26
CA GLY A 171 -18.56 -0.16 12.12
C GLY A 171 -18.42 0.77 13.33
N TYR A 172 -17.26 0.75 13.98
CA TYR A 172 -16.98 1.55 15.18
C TYR A 172 -15.81 2.50 14.93
N ASP A 173 -16.09 3.81 15.00
CA ASP A 173 -15.10 4.86 15.02
C ASP A 173 -14.52 4.97 16.44
N ALA A 174 -13.38 4.33 16.67
CA ALA A 174 -12.75 4.28 17.99
C ALA A 174 -12.19 5.62 18.45
N LEU A 175 -11.97 6.58 17.54
CA LEU A 175 -11.49 7.91 17.88
C LEU A 175 -12.61 8.76 18.50
N ASN A 176 -13.82 8.67 17.94
CA ASN A 176 -14.99 9.44 18.40
C ASN A 176 -15.91 8.63 19.34
N GLY A 177 -15.78 7.31 19.38
CA GLY A 177 -16.59 6.42 20.21
C GLY A 177 -17.97 6.11 19.64
N GLU A 178 -18.15 6.23 18.32
CA GLU A 178 -19.46 6.19 17.66
C GLU A 178 -19.58 5.03 16.65
N TYR A 179 -20.81 4.60 16.39
CA TYR A 179 -21.10 3.62 15.35
C TYR A 179 -21.52 4.36 14.08
N VAL A 180 -20.74 4.22 13.03
CA VAL A 180 -20.87 5.04 11.81
C VAL A 180 -20.75 4.18 10.56
N ASN A 181 -21.23 4.71 9.44
CA ASN A 181 -20.88 4.17 8.14
C ASN A 181 -19.38 4.37 7.89
N MET A 182 -18.64 3.27 7.78
CA MET A 182 -17.17 3.30 7.73
C MET A 182 -16.65 3.96 6.47
N VAL A 183 -17.31 3.75 5.32
CA VAL A 183 -16.88 4.31 4.03
C VAL A 183 -17.16 5.81 4.00
N GLU A 184 -18.36 6.24 4.43
CA GLU A 184 -18.72 7.66 4.50
C GLU A 184 -17.82 8.43 5.47
N ARG A 185 -17.41 7.79 6.58
CA ARG A 185 -16.47 8.38 7.54
C ARG A 185 -15.01 8.36 7.05
N GLY A 186 -14.70 7.60 6.01
CA GLY A 186 -13.34 7.44 5.48
C GLY A 186 -12.46 6.48 6.29
N ILE A 187 -13.06 5.58 7.07
CA ILE A 187 -12.35 4.53 7.82
C ILE A 187 -12.30 3.28 6.94
N ILE A 188 -11.30 3.26 6.06
CA ILE A 188 -11.09 2.23 5.04
C ILE A 188 -9.66 1.69 5.14
N ASP A 189 -9.51 0.40 4.89
CA ASP A 189 -8.22 -0.28 4.84
C ASP A 189 -8.02 -0.85 3.42
N PRO A 190 -6.78 -0.89 2.90
CA PRO A 190 -6.46 -1.63 1.69
C PRO A 190 -6.80 -3.12 1.84
N THR A 191 -7.17 -3.79 0.76
CA THR A 191 -7.50 -5.23 0.80
C THR A 191 -6.28 -6.12 1.13
N LYS A 192 -5.07 -5.64 0.80
CA LYS A 192 -3.80 -6.36 0.89
C LYS A 192 -3.26 -6.50 2.31
#